data_AF-A0A0P0XF95-F1
#
_entry.id   AF-A0A0P0XF95-F1
#
_cell.length_a   1.000
_cell.length_b   1.000
_cell.length_c   1.000
_cell.angle_alpha   90.00
_cell.angle_beta   90.00
_cell.angle_gamma   90.00
#
_symmetry.space_group_name_H-M   'P 1'
#
loop_
_entity.id
_entity.type
_entity.pdbx_description
1 polymer ?
#
loop_
_entity_poly.entity_id
_entity_poly.type
_entity_poly.pdbx_seq_one_letter_code
_entity_poly.pdbx_strand_id
1 'polypeptide(L)'
;MEILCEGDSKDVLDIRRYGTVVDQLTEMLVKDKQCQISAAAILEHLCSRFLKSCQLSKQDAINLLTTVLGLILSSNTERNAVAGSDSSNYAGAATEARGSDYSAIARDEESQPPKDAVQDKSPTEQDDILSQEKKLLAALLSFTMVICEKLIDADDFSNVAHVDRELLKKLIEIIDVNNDATADCLRIMKLSCQVAILAIQHKPSCAKDFNEHDRNHVLTKASENLLELDKCMFFAGNDHEAIKPARSLSSLVKEAQERFKEAQARAR
;
A
#
# COMPACT_ATOMS: atom_id res chain seq x y z
N MET A 1 15.98 18.13 -15.72
CA MET A 1 16.52 16.94 -16.42
C MET A 1 15.58 16.64 -17.58
N GLU A 2 15.59 17.52 -18.59
CA GLU A 2 14.75 17.46 -19.81
C GLU A 2 15.69 17.40 -21.01
N ILE A 3 16.29 16.23 -21.26
CA ILE A 3 17.02 15.98 -22.50
C ILE A 3 16.85 14.51 -22.86
N LEU A 4 15.63 14.10 -23.22
CA LEU A 4 15.43 12.79 -23.88
C LEU A 4 14.42 12.82 -25.06
N CYS A 5 13.74 13.93 -25.36
CA CYS A 5 12.69 13.93 -26.39
C CYS A 5 12.99 14.83 -27.60
N GLU A 6 14.05 14.55 -28.38
CA GLU A 6 14.20 15.15 -29.72
C GLU A 6 14.95 14.22 -30.72
N GLY A 7 14.18 13.59 -31.62
CA GLY A 7 14.59 13.26 -33.00
C GLY A 7 14.48 11.78 -33.40
N ASP A 8 13.74 11.49 -34.48
CA ASP A 8 13.28 10.21 -35.07
C ASP A 8 14.28 9.02 -35.18
N SER A 9 15.58 9.22 -34.96
CA SER A 9 16.60 8.15 -34.93
C SER A 9 17.04 7.80 -33.50
N LYS A 10 16.83 8.71 -32.54
CA LYS A 10 17.03 8.46 -31.11
C LYS A 10 15.92 7.62 -30.51
N ASP A 11 14.70 7.65 -31.06
CA ASP A 11 13.54 6.97 -30.46
C ASP A 11 13.75 5.47 -30.26
N VAL A 12 14.34 4.76 -31.24
CA VAL A 12 14.63 3.32 -31.09
C VAL A 12 15.69 3.05 -30.03
N LEU A 13 16.71 3.92 -29.95
CA LEU A 13 17.76 3.82 -28.93
C LEU A 13 17.20 4.13 -27.54
N ASP A 14 16.28 5.09 -27.44
CA ASP A 14 15.69 5.52 -26.17
C ASP A 14 14.66 4.51 -25.66
N ILE A 15 13.86 3.91 -26.55
CA ILE A 15 12.97 2.78 -26.21
C ILE A 15 13.78 1.60 -25.67
N ARG A 16 14.89 1.23 -26.32
CA ARG A 16 15.72 0.10 -25.86
C ARG A 16 16.35 0.40 -24.50
N ARG A 17 16.84 1.63 -24.29
CA ARG A 17 17.37 2.06 -22.98
C ARG A 17 16.30 2.06 -21.91
N TYR A 18 15.10 2.55 -22.22
CA TYR A 18 13.97 2.57 -21.31
C TYR A 18 13.56 1.16 -20.88
N GLY A 19 13.38 0.23 -21.84
CA GLY A 19 13.11 -1.18 -21.55
C GLY A 19 14.18 -1.80 -20.65
N THR A 20 15.46 -1.54 -20.96
CA THR A 20 16.58 -2.01 -20.13
C THR A 20 16.50 -1.48 -18.69
N VAL A 21 16.13 -0.21 -18.50
CA VAL A 21 15.97 0.39 -17.17
C VAL A 21 14.79 -0.23 -16.42
N VAL A 22 13.66 -0.45 -17.10
CA VAL A 22 12.49 -1.10 -16.49
C VAL A 22 12.83 -2.53 -16.09
N ASP A 23 13.55 -3.28 -16.91
CA ASP A 23 13.99 -4.64 -16.60
C ASP A 23 14.89 -4.68 -15.36
N GLN A 24 15.90 -3.79 -15.31
CA GLN A 24 16.81 -3.67 -14.16
C GLN A 24 16.07 -3.29 -12.87
N LEU A 25 15.16 -2.32 -12.94
CA LEU A 25 14.36 -1.91 -11.79
C LEU A 25 13.38 -3.01 -11.35
N THR A 26 12.83 -3.78 -12.29
CA THR A 26 11.97 -4.93 -11.99
C THR A 26 12.77 -6.04 -11.32
N GLU A 27 13.99 -6.29 -11.79
CA GLU A 27 14.91 -7.22 -11.14
C GLU A 27 15.25 -6.77 -9.71
N MET A 28 15.58 -5.49 -9.52
CA MET A 28 15.82 -4.90 -8.19
C MET A 28 14.59 -5.04 -7.28
N LEU A 29 13.39 -4.80 -7.82
CA LEU A 29 12.14 -4.94 -7.07
C LEU A 29 11.95 -6.35 -6.50
N VAL A 30 12.39 -7.38 -7.23
CA VAL A 30 12.26 -8.78 -6.81
C VAL A 30 13.42 -9.25 -5.93
N LYS A 31 14.66 -8.84 -6.26
CA LYS A 31 15.87 -9.44 -5.68
C LYS A 31 16.53 -8.61 -4.58
N ASP A 32 16.40 -7.28 -4.63
CA ASP A 32 17.12 -6.38 -3.74
C ASP A 32 16.19 -5.80 -2.67
N LYS A 33 16.12 -6.46 -1.52
CA LYS A 33 15.32 -6.03 -0.35
C LYS A 33 15.61 -4.60 0.10
N GLN A 34 16.85 -4.13 -0.05
CA GLN A 34 17.24 -2.78 0.38
C GLN A 34 16.70 -1.72 -0.58
N CYS A 35 16.55 -2.05 -1.86
CA CYS A 35 16.14 -1.12 -2.91
C CYS A 35 14.69 -1.28 -3.36
N GLN A 36 13.90 -2.25 -2.86
CA GLN A 36 12.54 -2.53 -3.38
C GLN A 36 11.62 -1.31 -3.35
N ILE A 37 11.65 -0.54 -2.27
CA ILE A 37 10.80 0.66 -2.12
C ILE A 37 11.18 1.69 -3.18
N SER A 38 12.48 1.95 -3.33
CA SER A 38 13.00 2.88 -4.34
C SER A 38 12.70 2.38 -5.75
N ALA A 39 12.88 1.08 -6.02
CA ALA A 39 12.59 0.46 -7.31
C ALA A 39 11.11 0.62 -7.67
N ALA A 40 10.19 0.31 -6.74
CA ALA A 40 8.75 0.47 -6.92
C ALA A 40 8.38 1.93 -7.22
N ALA A 41 8.91 2.88 -6.43
CA ALA A 41 8.63 4.30 -6.61
C ALA A 41 9.19 4.87 -7.94
N ILE A 42 10.39 4.44 -8.34
CA ILE A 42 10.99 4.86 -9.62
C ILE A 42 10.19 4.26 -10.78
N LEU A 43 9.83 2.97 -10.70
CA LEU A 43 8.99 2.33 -11.72
C LEU A 43 7.62 3.00 -11.81
N GLU A 44 6.96 3.30 -10.69
CA GLU A 44 5.70 4.05 -10.66
C GLU A 44 5.84 5.38 -11.38
N HIS A 45 6.92 6.12 -11.12
CA HIS A 45 7.19 7.39 -11.76
C HIS A 45 7.46 7.26 -13.28
N LEU A 46 8.29 6.29 -13.66
CA LEU A 46 8.64 6.01 -15.05
C LEU A 46 7.39 5.60 -15.83
N CYS A 47 6.57 4.73 -15.27
CA CYS A 47 5.35 4.24 -15.88
C CYS A 47 4.26 5.33 -15.96
N SER A 48 4.21 6.24 -14.99
CA SER A 48 3.26 7.35 -14.99
C SER A 48 3.59 8.42 -16.04
N ARG A 49 4.89 8.69 -16.28
CA ARG A 49 5.34 9.82 -17.11
C ARG A 49 5.71 9.47 -18.54
N PHE A 50 6.49 8.40 -18.74
CA PHE A 50 7.24 8.23 -19.99
C PHE A 50 6.51 7.40 -21.06
N LEU A 51 5.34 6.83 -20.75
CA LEU A 51 4.68 5.90 -21.67
C LEU A 51 3.85 6.50 -22.78
N LYS A 52 3.53 7.80 -22.75
CA LYS A 52 2.92 8.39 -23.95
C LYS A 52 3.85 8.34 -25.17
N SER A 53 5.17 8.21 -24.96
CA SER A 53 6.18 8.16 -26.04
C SER A 53 6.98 6.85 -26.08
N CYS A 54 7.30 6.24 -24.93
CA CYS A 54 8.13 5.05 -24.86
C CYS A 54 7.24 3.81 -24.71
N GLN A 55 7.06 3.03 -25.78
CA GLN A 55 6.23 1.81 -25.77
C GLN A 55 6.92 0.71 -24.95
N LEU A 56 6.65 0.65 -23.64
CA LEU A 56 6.70 -0.65 -22.95
C LEU A 56 5.75 -1.59 -23.68
N SER A 57 6.18 -2.80 -24.02
CA SER A 57 5.28 -3.69 -24.75
C SER A 57 4.12 -4.10 -23.85
N LYS A 58 2.99 -4.42 -24.48
CA LYS A 58 1.80 -4.93 -23.79
C LYS A 58 2.11 -6.14 -22.90
N GLN A 59 2.97 -7.03 -23.39
CA GLN A 59 3.40 -8.21 -22.65
C GLN A 59 4.27 -7.85 -21.44
N ASP A 60 5.15 -6.87 -21.57
CA ASP A 60 6.00 -6.42 -20.46
C ASP A 60 5.15 -5.77 -19.36
N ALA A 61 4.12 -5.01 -19.71
CA ALA A 61 3.17 -4.46 -18.74
C ALA A 61 2.41 -5.57 -17.98
N ILE A 62 1.99 -6.63 -18.66
CA ILE A 62 1.35 -7.80 -18.05
C ILE A 62 2.32 -8.52 -17.10
N ASN A 63 3.58 -8.70 -17.53
CA ASN A 63 4.61 -9.34 -16.71
C ASN A 63 4.92 -8.50 -15.46
N LEU A 64 4.93 -7.17 -15.60
CA LEU A 64 5.15 -6.24 -14.51
C LEU A 64 3.99 -6.27 -13.51
N LEU A 65 2.74 -6.26 -13.98
CA LEU A 65 1.57 -6.44 -13.11
C LEU A 65 1.63 -7.78 -12.38
N THR A 66 1.92 -8.87 -13.11
CA THR A 66 2.02 -10.22 -12.55
C THR A 66 3.06 -10.25 -11.42
N THR A 67 4.21 -9.62 -11.64
CA THR A 67 5.30 -9.51 -10.65
C THR A 67 4.85 -8.74 -9.41
N VAL A 68 4.26 -7.56 -9.59
CA VAL A 68 3.83 -6.70 -8.46
C VAL A 68 2.71 -7.36 -7.66
N LEU A 69 1.73 -7.99 -8.31
CA LEU A 69 0.68 -8.75 -7.63
C LEU A 69 1.24 -9.95 -6.88
N GLY A 70 2.21 -10.67 -7.47
CA GLY A 70 2.92 -11.76 -6.79
C GLY A 70 3.65 -11.29 -5.53
N LEU A 71 4.26 -10.10 -5.56
CA LEU A 71 4.88 -9.49 -4.38
C LEU A 71 3.86 -9.07 -3.33
N ILE A 72 2.71 -8.53 -3.72
CA ILE A 72 1.61 -8.20 -2.80
C ILE A 72 1.07 -9.48 -2.14
N LEU A 73 0.86 -10.55 -2.91
CA LEU A 73 0.46 -11.87 -2.38
C LEU A 73 1.45 -12.41 -1.36
N SER A 74 2.75 -12.21 -1.61
CA SER A 74 3.84 -12.66 -0.75
C SER A 74 4.18 -11.71 0.41
N SER A 75 3.54 -10.54 0.49
CA SER A 75 3.81 -9.56 1.54
C SER A 75 3.45 -10.11 2.92
N ASN A 76 4.19 -9.73 3.96
CA ASN A 76 3.87 -10.15 5.32
C ASN A 76 2.62 -9.40 5.81
N THR A 77 1.66 -10.14 6.37
CA THR A 77 0.43 -9.61 6.98
C THR A 77 0.28 -10.04 8.43
N GLU A 78 1.32 -10.64 9.02
CA GLU A 78 1.29 -10.99 10.44
C GLU A 78 1.09 -9.73 11.29
N ARG A 79 -0.03 -9.67 12.02
CA ARG A 79 -0.10 -8.84 13.22
C ARG A 79 0.90 -9.44 14.19
N ASN A 80 2.10 -8.88 14.23
CA ASN A 80 2.93 -9.04 15.42
C ASN A 80 2.16 -8.36 16.56
N ALA A 81 1.28 -9.12 17.19
CA ALA A 81 0.58 -8.72 18.38
C ALA A 81 1.67 -8.49 19.42
N VAL A 82 2.08 -7.24 19.55
CA VAL A 82 2.75 -6.76 20.76
C VAL A 82 1.69 -6.93 21.84
N ALA A 83 1.72 -8.08 22.50
CA ALA A 83 0.95 -8.33 23.69
C ALA A 83 1.32 -7.25 24.71
N GLY A 84 0.35 -6.46 25.12
CA GLY A 84 0.44 -5.61 26.30
C GLY A 84 0.63 -4.12 26.02
N SER A 85 -0.48 -3.40 25.88
CA SER A 85 -0.91 -2.46 26.92
C SER A 85 -2.25 -1.86 26.55
N ASP A 86 -3.30 -2.44 27.13
CA ASP A 86 -4.52 -1.70 27.38
C ASP A 86 -4.16 -0.48 28.24
N SER A 87 -4.04 0.69 27.60
CA SER A 87 -4.05 1.96 28.30
C SER A 87 -4.88 2.96 27.50
N SER A 88 -6.17 2.66 27.40
CA SER A 88 -7.19 3.69 27.20
C SER A 88 -7.17 4.61 28.43
N ASN A 89 -6.62 5.81 28.31
CA ASN A 89 -6.93 6.94 29.19
C ASN A 89 -6.57 8.25 28.48
N TYR A 90 -7.38 8.63 27.49
CA TYR A 90 -7.54 10.02 27.13
C TYR A 90 -8.61 10.62 28.05
N ALA A 91 -8.20 11.06 29.24
CA ALA A 91 -8.96 11.98 30.05
C ALA A 91 -8.02 13.11 30.47
N GLY A 92 -8.19 14.26 29.83
CA GLY A 92 -7.45 15.47 30.15
C GLY A 92 -7.76 15.94 31.56
N ALA A 93 -6.71 16.28 32.30
CA ALA A 93 -6.76 17.22 33.40
C ALA A 93 -5.42 17.95 33.44
N ALA A 94 -5.45 19.21 33.00
CA ALA A 94 -4.39 20.16 33.24
C ALA A 94 -4.31 20.45 34.74
N THR A 95 -3.17 20.17 35.37
CA THR A 95 -2.75 20.84 36.58
C THR A 95 -1.24 21.03 36.56
N GLU A 96 -0.87 22.30 36.44
CA GLU A 96 0.43 22.89 36.66
C GLU A 96 0.92 22.62 38.09
N ALA A 97 2.22 22.34 38.27
CA ALA A 97 3.10 22.95 39.27
C ALA A 97 4.39 22.12 39.51
N ARG A 98 5.49 22.65 38.96
CA ARG A 98 6.72 23.00 39.68
C ARG A 98 7.37 21.96 40.62
N GLY A 99 8.56 21.49 40.23
CA GLY A 99 9.52 20.85 41.15
C GLY A 99 10.67 20.17 40.41
N SER A 100 11.58 20.97 39.85
CA SER A 100 12.81 20.52 39.20
C SER A 100 13.94 20.50 40.23
N ASP A 101 14.33 19.31 40.69
CA ASP A 101 15.61 19.10 41.40
C ASP A 101 16.43 18.05 40.62
N TYR A 102 17.42 18.56 39.88
CA TYR A 102 18.52 17.78 39.32
C TYR A 102 19.62 17.69 40.36
N SER A 103 20.05 16.48 40.76
CA SER A 103 21.44 16.27 41.18
C SER A 103 21.90 14.80 41.09
N ALA A 104 23.02 14.63 40.38
CA ALA A 104 24.12 13.65 40.53
C ALA A 104 23.76 12.17 40.76
N ILE A 105 23.82 11.28 39.77
CA ILE A 105 25.01 10.66 39.14
C ILE A 105 26.11 10.27 40.14
N ALA A 106 26.25 8.96 40.44
CA ALA A 106 27.53 8.23 40.38
C ALA A 106 27.40 6.77 40.89
N ARG A 107 28.18 5.90 40.25
CA ARG A 107 28.66 4.53 40.61
C ARG A 107 27.84 3.39 39.99
N ASP A 108 28.30 2.77 38.91
CA ASP A 108 29.52 1.93 38.72
C ASP A 108 29.38 0.59 39.44
N GLU A 109 28.81 -0.39 38.74
CA GLU A 109 29.13 -1.81 38.94
C GLU A 109 29.14 -2.50 37.56
N GLU A 110 30.36 -2.67 37.06
CA GLU A 110 30.74 -3.60 36.00
C GLU A 110 30.40 -5.04 36.43
N SER A 111 29.43 -5.66 35.77
CA SER A 111 29.18 -7.10 35.88
C SER A 111 28.95 -7.69 34.50
N GLN A 112 29.76 -8.72 34.21
CA GLN A 112 30.00 -9.36 32.93
C GLN A 112 28.74 -9.97 32.26
N PRO A 113 28.75 -10.14 30.92
CA PRO A 113 27.56 -10.48 30.15
C PRO A 113 27.19 -11.98 30.26
N PRO A 114 25.93 -12.31 30.52
CA PRO A 114 25.43 -13.67 30.36
C PRO A 114 25.37 -14.03 28.87
N LYS A 115 25.98 -15.17 28.54
CA LYS A 115 25.84 -15.85 27.25
C LYS A 115 24.41 -16.37 27.10
N ASP A 116 23.95 -16.43 25.86
CA ASP A 116 22.70 -17.04 25.40
C ASP A 116 21.42 -16.24 25.67
N ALA A 117 21.47 -14.93 25.41
CA ALA A 117 20.25 -14.16 25.15
C ALA A 117 19.84 -14.40 23.69
N VAL A 118 18.78 -15.20 23.53
CA VAL A 118 17.92 -15.22 22.35
C VAL A 118 17.81 -13.79 21.83
N GLN A 119 18.24 -13.54 20.59
CA GLN A 119 18.10 -12.25 19.93
C GLN A 119 16.60 -11.96 19.70
N ASP A 120 15.88 -11.62 20.76
CA ASP A 120 14.72 -10.77 20.63
C ASP A 120 15.24 -9.43 20.16
N LYS A 121 14.94 -9.11 18.90
CA LYS A 121 15.28 -7.82 18.30
C LYS A 121 14.74 -6.72 19.21
N SER A 122 15.51 -5.65 19.34
CA SER A 122 15.09 -4.53 20.17
C SER A 122 13.76 -3.96 19.64
N PRO A 123 12.87 -3.43 20.50
CA PRO A 123 11.58 -2.86 20.07
C PRO A 123 11.74 -1.83 18.93
N THR A 124 12.80 -1.02 18.99
CA THR A 124 13.14 -0.03 17.96
C THR A 124 13.40 -0.66 16.59
N GLU A 125 14.13 -1.77 16.53
CA GLU A 125 14.42 -2.46 15.25
C GLU A 125 13.16 -3.10 14.67
N GLN A 126 12.24 -3.58 15.51
CA GLN A 126 10.99 -4.19 15.06
C GLN A 126 10.04 -3.15 14.46
N ASP A 127 9.91 -1.98 15.10
CA ASP A 127 9.11 -0.87 14.59
C ASP A 127 9.64 -0.35 13.24
N ASP A 128 10.97 -0.25 13.10
CA ASP A 128 11.60 0.14 11.84
C ASP A 128 11.31 -0.86 10.71
N ILE A 129 11.38 -2.17 11.00
CA ILE A 129 11.05 -3.21 10.01
C ILE A 129 9.58 -3.10 9.58
N LEU A 130 8.65 -3.00 10.53
CA LEU A 130 7.22 -2.86 10.23
C LEU A 130 6.93 -1.59 9.43
N SER A 131 7.62 -0.50 9.73
CA SER A 131 7.52 0.76 8.96
C SER A 131 7.98 0.56 7.52
N GLN A 132 9.09 -0.14 7.28
CA GLN A 132 9.58 -0.42 5.93
C GLN A 132 8.64 -1.34 5.15
N GLU A 133 8.08 -2.37 5.80
CA GLU A 133 7.10 -3.26 5.18
C GLU A 133 5.84 -2.51 4.74
N LYS A 134 5.30 -1.62 5.58
CA LYS A 134 4.17 -0.75 5.23
C LYS A 134 4.49 0.16 4.06
N LYS A 135 5.68 0.78 4.03
CA LYS A 135 6.13 1.64 2.93
C LYS A 135 6.25 0.86 1.62
N LEU A 136 6.82 -0.35 1.66
CA LEU A 136 6.91 -1.22 0.50
C LEU A 136 5.53 -1.60 -0.01
N LEU A 137 4.63 -2.03 0.87
CA LEU A 137 3.28 -2.41 0.48
C LEU A 137 2.50 -1.25 -0.14
N ALA A 138 2.60 -0.04 0.46
CA ALA A 138 2.01 1.16 -0.10
C ALA A 138 2.57 1.50 -1.49
N ALA A 139 3.89 1.35 -1.69
CA ALA A 139 4.53 1.57 -2.99
C ALA A 139 4.07 0.54 -4.04
N LEU A 140 4.00 -0.75 -3.68
CA LEU A 140 3.53 -1.81 -4.57
C LEU A 140 2.06 -1.60 -4.98
N LEU A 141 1.19 -1.23 -4.04
CA LEU A 141 -0.22 -0.96 -4.33
C LEU A 141 -0.39 0.30 -5.19
N SER A 142 0.36 1.36 -4.91
CA SER A 142 0.37 2.59 -5.73
C SER A 142 0.84 2.30 -7.15
N PHE A 143 1.91 1.52 -7.27
CA PHE A 143 2.44 1.12 -8.57
C PHE A 143 1.46 0.22 -9.34
N THR A 144 0.78 -0.72 -8.66
CA THR A 144 -0.28 -1.54 -9.24
C THR A 144 -1.36 -0.66 -9.89
N MET A 145 -1.79 0.40 -9.20
CA MET A 145 -2.78 1.34 -9.75
C MET A 145 -2.27 2.02 -11.03
N VAL A 146 -1.02 2.46 -11.05
CA VAL A 146 -0.43 3.07 -12.26
C VAL A 146 -0.41 2.10 -13.43
N ILE A 147 -0.01 0.84 -13.20
CA ILE A 147 -0.02 -0.18 -14.26
C ILE A 147 -1.45 -0.36 -14.80
N CYS A 148 -2.43 -0.55 -13.92
CA CYS A 148 -3.83 -0.79 -14.31
C CYS A 148 -4.48 0.41 -15.01
N GLU A 149 -4.12 1.63 -14.64
CA GLU A 149 -4.73 2.84 -15.22
C GLU A 149 -4.06 3.30 -16.52
N LYS A 150 -2.79 2.95 -16.74
CA LYS A 150 -1.97 3.53 -17.82
C LYS A 150 -1.43 2.53 -18.82
N LEU A 151 -1.24 1.27 -18.44
CA LEU A 151 -0.44 0.32 -19.23
C LEU A 151 -1.22 -0.82 -19.84
N ILE A 152 -2.31 -1.24 -19.19
CA ILE A 152 -3.06 -2.42 -19.58
C ILE A 152 -4.54 -2.05 -19.72
N ASP A 153 -5.23 -2.73 -20.62
CA ASP A 153 -6.67 -2.61 -20.74
C ASP A 153 -7.40 -3.62 -19.82
N ALA A 154 -8.73 -3.52 -19.80
CA ALA A 154 -9.57 -4.40 -18.99
C ALA A 154 -9.42 -5.88 -19.34
N ASP A 155 -9.24 -6.18 -20.64
CA ASP A 155 -9.13 -7.56 -21.12
C ASP A 155 -7.79 -8.16 -20.66
N ASP A 156 -6.70 -7.39 -20.75
CA ASP A 156 -5.38 -7.80 -20.28
C ASP A 156 -5.34 -8.07 -18.78
N PHE A 157 -5.92 -7.14 -18.02
CA PHE A 157 -6.00 -7.27 -16.58
C PHE A 157 -6.74 -8.56 -16.22
N SER A 158 -7.84 -8.87 -16.91
CA SER A 158 -8.63 -10.09 -16.66
C SER A 158 -7.83 -11.38 -16.94
N ASN A 159 -6.89 -11.32 -17.89
CA ASN A 159 -6.04 -12.44 -18.30
C ASN A 159 -4.85 -12.68 -17.36
N VAL A 160 -4.51 -11.74 -16.47
CA VAL A 160 -3.44 -11.94 -15.49
C VAL A 160 -3.83 -13.03 -14.49
N ALA A 161 -2.96 -14.03 -14.34
CA ALA A 161 -3.22 -15.22 -13.52
C ALA A 161 -3.48 -14.88 -12.05
N HIS A 162 -2.66 -14.00 -11.47
CA HIS A 162 -2.79 -13.55 -10.07
C HIS A 162 -3.98 -12.64 -9.79
N VAL A 163 -4.74 -12.23 -10.81
CA VAL A 163 -6.04 -11.59 -10.58
C VAL A 163 -7.03 -12.71 -10.32
N ASP A 164 -7.16 -13.09 -9.06
CA ASP A 164 -7.99 -14.21 -8.64
C ASP A 164 -8.57 -13.98 -7.23
N ARG A 165 -9.14 -15.04 -6.67
CA ARG A 165 -9.71 -15.03 -5.32
C ARG A 165 -8.64 -14.83 -4.25
N GLU A 166 -7.43 -15.35 -4.45
CA GLU A 166 -6.35 -15.25 -3.46
C GLU A 166 -5.90 -13.81 -3.32
N LEU A 167 -5.82 -13.07 -4.44
CA LEU A 167 -5.56 -11.63 -4.40
C LEU A 167 -6.63 -10.88 -3.60
N LEU A 168 -7.92 -11.14 -3.85
CA LEU A 168 -8.97 -10.50 -3.07
C LEU A 168 -8.89 -10.85 -1.58
N LYS A 169 -8.56 -12.10 -1.25
CA LYS A 169 -8.39 -12.54 0.14
C LYS A 169 -7.26 -11.77 0.80
N LYS A 170 -6.12 -11.66 0.11
CA LYS A 170 -4.96 -10.91 0.57
C LYS A 170 -5.26 -9.43 0.75
N LEU A 171 -5.99 -8.80 -0.18
CA LEU A 171 -6.35 -7.39 -0.07
C LEU A 171 -7.28 -7.12 1.13
N ILE A 172 -8.23 -8.00 1.41
CA ILE A 172 -9.08 -7.89 2.61
C ILE A 172 -8.25 -8.07 3.89
N GLU A 173 -7.32 -9.02 3.92
CA GLU A 173 -6.40 -9.19 5.03
C GLU A 173 -5.52 -7.95 5.25
N ILE A 174 -4.96 -7.38 4.18
CA ILE A 174 -4.19 -6.13 4.21
C ILE A 174 -5.02 -4.98 4.80
N ILE A 175 -6.29 -4.86 4.41
CA ILE A 175 -7.20 -3.84 4.96
C ILE A 175 -7.42 -4.07 6.46
N ASP A 176 -7.63 -5.33 6.88
CA ASP A 176 -7.89 -5.65 8.28
C ASP A 176 -6.67 -5.39 9.19
N VAL A 177 -5.45 -5.65 8.72
CA VAL A 177 -4.24 -5.44 9.52
C VAL A 177 -3.77 -3.99 9.54
N ASN A 178 -4.20 -3.17 8.57
CA ASN A 178 -3.88 -1.74 8.51
C ASN A 178 -5.04 -0.87 8.98
N ASN A 179 -5.71 -1.26 10.07
CA ASN A 179 -6.90 -0.57 10.57
C ASN A 179 -6.62 0.52 11.63
N ASP A 180 -5.34 0.85 11.86
CA ASP A 180 -4.96 1.96 12.75
C ASP A 180 -5.18 3.33 12.07
N ALA A 181 -5.44 4.35 12.87
CA ALA A 181 -5.59 5.75 12.42
C ALA A 181 -4.24 6.43 12.11
N THR A 182 -3.30 5.73 11.48
CA THR A 182 -2.03 6.29 11.02
C THR A 182 -2.07 6.59 9.54
N ALA A 183 -1.30 7.58 9.08
CA ALA A 183 -1.28 7.98 7.67
C ALA A 183 -0.93 6.82 6.72
N ASP A 184 0.03 5.98 7.11
CA ASP A 184 0.44 4.81 6.31
C ASP A 184 -0.67 3.76 6.25
N CYS A 185 -1.30 3.43 7.39
CA CYS A 185 -2.41 2.48 7.44
C CYS A 185 -3.59 2.94 6.58
N LEU A 186 -3.99 4.21 6.70
CA LEU A 186 -5.07 4.80 5.90
C LEU A 186 -4.73 4.82 4.40
N ARG A 187 -3.48 5.10 4.03
CA ARG A 187 -3.00 5.05 2.64
C ARG A 187 -3.08 3.63 2.09
N ILE A 188 -2.61 2.63 2.84
CA ILE A 188 -2.66 1.22 2.45
C ILE A 188 -4.11 0.75 2.30
N MET A 189 -5.00 1.08 3.25
CA MET A 189 -6.42 0.75 3.15
C MET A 189 -7.06 1.34 1.91
N LYS A 190 -6.82 2.63 1.64
CA LYS A 190 -7.32 3.31 0.44
C LYS A 190 -6.86 2.58 -0.82
N LEU A 191 -5.56 2.38 -0.99
CA LEU A 191 -5.00 1.76 -2.18
C LEU A 191 -5.49 0.31 -2.35
N SER A 192 -5.57 -0.46 -1.26
CA SER A 192 -6.09 -1.83 -1.29
C SER A 192 -7.54 -1.89 -1.73
N CYS A 193 -8.38 -0.94 -1.29
CA CYS A 193 -9.76 -0.82 -1.77
C CYS A 193 -9.81 -0.51 -3.27
N GLN A 194 -8.94 0.38 -3.77
CA GLN A 194 -8.88 0.69 -5.21
C GLN A 194 -8.50 -0.53 -6.04
N VAL A 195 -7.47 -1.27 -5.62
CA VAL A 195 -7.04 -2.50 -6.31
C VAL A 195 -8.13 -3.56 -6.25
N ALA A 196 -8.83 -3.72 -5.12
CA ALA A 196 -9.96 -4.66 -5.00
C ALA A 196 -11.11 -4.30 -5.95
N ILE A 197 -11.45 -3.02 -6.06
CA ILE A 197 -12.49 -2.53 -7.00
C ILE A 197 -12.10 -2.87 -8.44
N LEU A 198 -10.86 -2.59 -8.84
CA LEU A 198 -10.34 -2.93 -10.17
C LEU A 198 -10.41 -4.44 -10.42
N ALA A 199 -9.94 -5.25 -9.45
CA ALA A 199 -9.96 -6.70 -9.52
C ALA A 199 -11.36 -7.25 -9.79
N ILE A 200 -12.36 -6.77 -9.04
CA ILE A 200 -13.75 -7.22 -9.17
C ILE A 200 -14.39 -6.69 -10.46
N GLN A 201 -14.10 -5.44 -10.83
CA GLN A 201 -14.66 -4.81 -12.03
C GLN A 201 -14.23 -5.54 -13.30
N HIS A 202 -12.95 -5.88 -13.41
CA HIS A 202 -12.38 -6.50 -14.61
C HIS A 202 -12.49 -8.02 -14.61
N LYS A 203 -12.57 -8.66 -13.44
CA LYS A 203 -12.71 -10.11 -13.33
C LYS A 203 -13.69 -10.51 -12.23
N PRO A 204 -15.00 -10.28 -12.39
CA PRO A 204 -16.00 -10.56 -11.34
C PRO A 204 -15.97 -12.00 -10.81
N SER A 205 -15.44 -12.94 -11.59
CA SER A 205 -15.26 -14.33 -11.19
C SER A 205 -14.38 -14.51 -9.94
N CYS A 206 -13.49 -13.56 -9.62
CA CYS A 206 -12.65 -13.64 -8.42
C CYS A 206 -13.46 -13.51 -7.12
N ALA A 207 -14.65 -12.90 -7.17
CA ALA A 207 -15.47 -12.61 -5.98
C ALA A 207 -16.63 -13.60 -5.72
N LYS A 208 -16.88 -14.55 -6.64
CA LYS A 208 -18.13 -15.37 -6.68
C LYS A 208 -18.49 -16.05 -5.36
N ASP A 209 -17.51 -16.68 -4.69
CA ASP A 209 -17.76 -17.39 -3.42
C ASP A 209 -16.95 -16.78 -2.27
N PHE A 210 -16.65 -15.48 -2.35
CA PHE A 210 -15.89 -14.80 -1.30
C PHE A 210 -16.75 -14.67 -0.03
N ASN A 211 -16.25 -15.14 1.13
CA ASN A 211 -17.00 -15.15 2.38
C ASN A 211 -17.55 -13.75 2.72
N GLU A 212 -18.86 -13.66 2.93
CA GLU A 212 -19.57 -12.39 3.11
C GLU A 212 -19.38 -11.80 4.52
N HIS A 213 -19.32 -12.63 5.57
CA HIS A 213 -19.35 -12.15 6.96
C HIS A 213 -18.08 -11.42 7.38
N ASP A 214 -16.90 -12.04 7.26
CA ASP A 214 -15.64 -11.43 7.68
C ASP A 214 -15.31 -10.18 6.85
N ARG A 215 -15.57 -10.27 5.53
CA ARG A 215 -15.37 -9.16 4.60
C ARG A 215 -16.19 -7.93 4.97
N ASN A 216 -17.48 -8.10 5.22
CA ASN A 216 -18.37 -6.97 5.47
C ASN A 216 -17.99 -6.24 6.77
N HIS A 217 -17.53 -6.98 7.79
CA HIS A 217 -16.99 -6.38 9.02
C HIS A 217 -15.73 -5.56 8.72
N VAL A 218 -14.74 -6.15 8.02
CA VAL A 218 -13.48 -5.46 7.67
C VAL A 218 -13.74 -4.20 6.84
N LEU A 219 -14.58 -4.28 5.80
CA LEU A 219 -14.90 -3.13 4.96
C LEU A 219 -15.73 -2.08 5.71
N THR A 220 -16.60 -2.47 6.65
CA THR A 220 -17.32 -1.49 7.48
C THR A 220 -16.34 -0.71 8.35
N LYS A 221 -15.42 -1.39 9.02
CA LYS A 221 -14.37 -0.75 9.82
C LYS A 221 -13.47 0.18 8.98
N ALA A 222 -13.06 -0.28 7.79
CA ALA A 222 -12.30 0.56 6.86
C ALA A 222 -13.09 1.80 6.41
N SER A 223 -14.40 1.67 6.20
CA SER A 223 -15.29 2.79 5.85
C SER A 223 -15.39 3.82 6.97
N GLU A 224 -15.39 3.40 8.23
CA GLU A 224 -15.40 4.28 9.40
C GLU A 224 -14.09 5.05 9.53
N ASN A 225 -12.95 4.35 9.47
CA ASN A 225 -11.62 4.95 9.53
C ASN A 225 -11.40 5.99 8.42
N LEU A 226 -11.78 5.64 7.18
CA LEU A 226 -11.64 6.55 6.04
C LEU A 226 -12.65 7.70 6.08
N LEU A 227 -13.80 7.54 6.74
CA LEU A 227 -14.74 8.63 6.99
C LEU A 227 -14.19 9.65 8.01
N GLU A 228 -13.48 9.19 9.03
CA GLU A 228 -12.80 10.10 9.96
C GLU A 228 -11.75 10.95 9.23
N LEU A 229 -10.97 10.32 8.35
CA LEU A 229 -10.02 11.04 7.50
C LEU A 229 -10.72 12.03 6.56
N ASP A 230 -11.83 11.64 5.92
CA ASP A 230 -12.63 12.56 5.09
C ASP A 230 -13.07 13.80 5.87
N LYS A 231 -13.47 13.64 7.15
CA LYS A 231 -13.83 14.77 8.03
C LYS A 231 -12.63 15.68 8.32
N CYS A 232 -11.45 15.10 8.57
CA CYS A 232 -10.24 15.90 8.78
C CYS A 232 -9.83 16.68 7.52
N MET A 233 -9.94 16.07 6.34
CA MET A 233 -9.63 16.73 5.07
C MET A 233 -10.61 17.88 4.75
N PHE A 234 -11.87 17.75 5.17
CA PHE A 234 -12.86 18.82 5.01
C PHE A 234 -12.45 20.12 5.72
N PHE A 235 -11.79 20.03 6.88
CA PHE A 235 -11.29 21.21 7.60
C PHE A 235 -9.94 21.75 7.08
N ALA A 236 -9.18 20.93 6.35
CA ALA A 236 -7.90 21.35 5.77
C ALA A 236 -8.08 22.17 4.47
N GLY A 237 -9.25 22.08 3.83
CA GLY A 237 -9.58 22.86 2.65
C GLY A 237 -9.79 24.33 3.00
N ASN A 238 -8.83 25.17 2.58
CA ASN A 238 -9.04 26.62 2.48
C ASN A 238 -10.38 26.90 1.75
N ASP A 239 -11.10 27.96 2.15
CA ASP A 239 -12.43 28.42 1.67
C ASP A 239 -12.53 28.76 0.16
N HIS A 240 -11.75 28.11 -0.71
CA HIS A 240 -11.70 28.40 -2.13
C HIS A 240 -12.44 27.31 -2.88
N GLU A 241 -13.70 27.65 -3.15
CA GLU A 241 -14.59 27.11 -4.18
C GLU A 241 -14.84 25.61 -4.12
N ALA A 242 -16.11 25.24 -4.04
CA ALA A 242 -16.61 23.87 -4.08
C ALA A 242 -16.28 23.19 -5.43
N ILE A 243 -15.00 22.91 -5.68
CA ILE A 243 -14.58 21.85 -6.57
C ILE A 243 -15.25 20.61 -5.99
N LYS A 244 -16.20 20.03 -6.74
CA LYS A 244 -16.90 18.78 -6.41
C LYS A 244 -15.96 17.92 -5.57
N PRO A 245 -16.33 17.52 -4.34
CA PRO A 245 -15.44 16.76 -3.51
C PRO A 245 -14.90 15.62 -4.36
N ALA A 246 -13.57 15.57 -4.52
CA ALA A 246 -12.95 14.37 -5.03
C ALA A 246 -13.58 13.22 -4.24
N ARG A 247 -14.05 12.21 -4.96
CA ARG A 247 -14.74 11.04 -4.43
C ARG A 247 -14.24 10.71 -3.00
N SER A 248 -15.13 10.78 -2.01
CA SER A 248 -14.74 10.62 -0.60
C SER A 248 -14.13 9.23 -0.36
N LEU A 249 -13.20 9.12 0.58
CA LEU A 249 -12.51 7.87 0.88
C LEU A 249 -13.50 6.82 1.43
N SER A 250 -14.47 7.23 2.24
CA SER A 250 -15.54 6.34 2.70
C SER A 250 -16.40 5.82 1.53
N SER A 251 -16.67 6.66 0.51
CA SER A 251 -17.43 6.22 -0.68
C SER A 251 -16.65 5.22 -1.55
N LEU A 252 -15.33 5.20 -1.48
CA LEU A 252 -14.51 4.18 -2.13
C LEU A 252 -14.78 2.81 -1.50
N VAL A 253 -14.79 2.72 -0.17
CA VAL A 253 -15.05 1.45 0.54
C VAL A 253 -16.46 0.95 0.28
N LYS A 254 -17.44 1.86 0.26
CA LYS A 254 -18.82 1.51 -0.10
C LYS A 254 -18.93 0.96 -1.52
N GLU A 255 -18.24 1.55 -2.50
CA GLU A 255 -18.20 0.96 -3.83
C GLU A 255 -17.56 -0.44 -3.79
N ALA A 256 -16.46 -0.63 -3.08
CA ALA A 256 -15.87 -1.97 -2.96
C ALA A 256 -16.92 -2.97 -2.45
N GLN A 257 -17.65 -2.64 -1.38
CA GLN A 257 -18.74 -3.47 -0.85
C GLN A 257 -19.84 -3.76 -1.88
N GLU A 258 -20.25 -2.74 -2.65
CA GLU A 258 -21.27 -2.87 -3.69
C GLU A 258 -20.79 -3.75 -4.85
N ARG A 259 -19.57 -3.53 -5.35
CA ARG A 259 -18.96 -4.36 -6.41
C ARG A 259 -18.86 -5.82 -6.00
N PHE A 260 -18.50 -6.08 -4.75
CA PHE A 260 -18.49 -7.43 -4.18
C PHE A 260 -19.87 -8.09 -4.23
N LYS A 261 -20.93 -7.38 -3.82
CA LYS A 261 -22.31 -7.88 -3.86
C LYS A 261 -22.78 -8.13 -5.29
N GLU A 262 -22.52 -7.20 -6.20
CA GLU A 262 -22.88 -7.32 -7.62
C GLU A 262 -22.19 -8.51 -8.29
N ALA A 263 -20.88 -8.70 -8.04
CA ALA A 263 -20.13 -9.80 -8.61
C ALA A 263 -20.63 -11.17 -8.13
N GLN A 264 -21.08 -11.26 -6.87
CA GLN A 264 -21.71 -12.46 -6.31
C GLN A 264 -23.11 -12.69 -6.89
N ALA A 265 -23.91 -11.64 -7.07
CA ALA A 265 -25.23 -11.74 -7.68
C ALA A 265 -25.16 -12.23 -9.14
N ARG A 266 -24.14 -11.82 -9.90
CA ARG A 266 -23.90 -12.28 -11.28
C ARG A 266 -23.35 -13.72 -11.36
N ALA A 267 -22.95 -14.30 -10.22
CA ALA A 267 -22.37 -15.64 -10.15
C ALA A 267 -23.40 -16.75 -9.94
N ARG A 268 -24.57 -16.40 -9.37
CA ARG A 268 -25.69 -17.30 -9.09
C ARG A 268 -26.56 -17.45 -10.33
#